data_AF-A0A090SGQ9-F1
#
_entry.id   AF-A0A090SGQ9-F1
#
_cell.length_a   1.000
_cell.length_b   1.000
_cell.length_c   1.000
_cell.angle_alpha   90.00
_cell.angle_beta   90.00
_cell.angle_gamma   90.00
#
_symmetry.space_group_name_H-M   'P 1'
#
loop_
_entity.id
_entity.type
_entity.pdbx_description
1 polymer ?
#
loop_
_entity_poly.entity_id
_entity_poly.type
_entity_poly.pdbx_seq_one_letter_code
_entity_poly.pdbx_strand_id
1 'polypeptide(L)'
;MMELQDQQIGLVTDYLKKIGEYDNTYIIYLADNGPEATDITGENVSDLIRSWTHHHFDNSTENLGNANSSVSLGPEWASASTGGLSWFKAYTAEGGIRVPLIIKPAKDVLESEGTLESGTTTNELAQVKDLAATILDVANVNHPGTEYKGREVAPMSGQT
;
A
#
# COMPACT_ATOMS: atom_id res chain seq x y z
N MET A 1 -8.42 -8.64 9.65
CA MET A 1 -7.03 -8.16 9.43
C MET A 1 -7.00 -6.64 9.25
N MET A 2 -7.75 -6.08 8.29
CA MET A 2 -7.77 -4.63 8.03
C MET A 2 -8.10 -3.77 9.26
N GLU A 3 -9.10 -4.16 10.06
CA GLU A 3 -9.44 -3.42 11.29
C GLU A 3 -8.28 -3.38 12.30
N LEU A 4 -7.57 -4.50 12.50
CA LEU A 4 -6.41 -4.52 13.39
C LEU A 4 -5.27 -3.65 12.85
N GLN A 5 -5.04 -3.64 11.53
CA GLN A 5 -4.06 -2.75 10.91
C GLN A 5 -4.41 -1.28 11.18
N ASP A 6 -5.67 -0.89 10.95
CA ASP A 6 -6.16 0.46 11.22
C ASP A 6 -6.00 0.84 12.70
N GLN A 7 -6.33 -0.06 13.63
CA GLN A 7 -6.09 0.14 15.06
C GLN A 7 -4.61 0.37 15.38
N GLN A 8 -3.69 -0.39 14.78
CA GLN A 8 -2.24 -0.21 14.99
C GLN A 8 -1.74 1.12 14.40
N ILE A 9 -2.25 1.53 13.24
CA ILE A 9 -1.97 2.86 12.66
C ILE A 9 -2.50 3.96 13.61
N GLY A 10 -3.68 3.74 14.19
CA GLY A 10 -4.28 4.58 15.24
C GLY A 10 -3.31 4.81 16.40
N LEU A 11 -2.68 3.76 16.94
CA LEU A 11 -1.72 3.90 18.04
C LEU A 11 -0.53 4.81 17.69
N VAL A 12 0.01 4.70 16.47
CA VAL A 12 1.14 5.53 16.01
C VAL A 12 0.69 6.98 15.85
N THR A 13 -0.46 7.20 15.19
CA THR A 13 -0.97 8.57 14.96
C THR A 13 -1.41 9.26 16.24
N ASP A 14 -1.99 8.53 17.19
CA ASP A 14 -2.35 9.06 18.51
C ASP A 14 -1.12 9.40 19.35
N TYR A 15 -0.05 8.60 19.23
CA TYR A 15 1.23 8.96 19.83
C TYR A 15 1.81 10.24 19.22
N LEU A 16 1.78 10.40 17.88
CA LEU A 16 2.20 11.64 17.21
C LEU A 16 1.39 12.85 17.71
N LYS A 17 0.07 12.70 17.91
CA LYS A 17 -0.78 13.77 18.47
C LYS A 17 -0.36 14.09 19.91
N LYS A 18 -0.11 13.06 20.72
CA LYS A 18 0.30 13.21 22.13
C LYS A 18 1.61 13.99 22.28
N ILE A 19 2.57 13.81 21.37
CA ILE A 19 3.85 14.53 21.39
C ILE A 19 3.83 15.85 20.61
N GLY A 20 2.71 16.21 19.99
CA GLY A 20 2.56 17.45 19.22
C GLY A 20 3.17 17.43 17.81
N GLU A 21 3.54 16.25 17.30
CA GLU A 21 4.19 16.11 15.98
C GLU A 21 3.22 15.74 14.86
N TYR A 22 1.97 15.38 15.16
CA TYR A 22 1.00 14.93 14.16
C TYR A 22 0.78 15.94 13.04
N ASP A 23 0.59 17.22 13.39
CA ASP A 23 0.33 18.28 12.40
C ASP A 23 1.55 18.54 11.50
N ASN A 24 2.76 18.39 12.03
CA ASN A 24 4.01 18.54 11.28
C ASN A 24 4.47 17.25 10.57
N THR A 25 3.72 16.16 10.68
CA THR A 25 4.04 14.90 10.02
C THR A 25 3.33 14.80 8.67
N TYR A 26 4.09 14.49 7.60
CA TYR A 26 3.55 14.10 6.31
C TYR A 26 3.27 12.59 6.31
N ILE A 27 2.00 12.19 6.25
CA ILE A 27 1.57 10.79 6.34
C ILE A 27 1.08 10.34 4.97
N ILE A 28 1.66 9.24 4.47
CA ILE A 28 1.26 8.57 3.23
C ILE A 28 0.77 7.17 3.59
N TYR A 29 -0.43 6.82 3.16
CA TYR A 29 -0.97 5.47 3.24
C TYR A 29 -1.30 4.97 1.84
N LEU A 30 -0.80 3.78 1.49
CA LEU A 30 -1.09 3.11 0.23
C LEU A 30 -0.96 1.59 0.36
N ALA A 31 -1.66 0.86 -0.51
CA ALA A 31 -1.34 -0.54 -0.76
C ALA A 31 -0.18 -0.64 -1.77
N ASP A 32 0.57 -1.74 -1.75
CA ASP A 32 1.74 -1.96 -2.62
C ASP A 32 1.36 -2.50 -4.01
N ASN A 33 0.18 -3.10 -4.15
CA ASN A 33 -0.43 -3.59 -5.40
C ASN A 33 -1.94 -3.83 -5.20
N GLY A 34 -2.60 -4.27 -6.27
CA GLY A 34 -3.98 -4.77 -6.21
C GLY A 34 -4.17 -5.96 -5.26
N PRO A 35 -5.41 -6.42 -5.05
CA PRO A 35 -5.71 -7.50 -4.12
C PRO A 35 -5.09 -8.83 -4.55
N GLU A 36 -4.78 -9.69 -3.58
CA GLU A 36 -4.27 -11.04 -3.82
C GLU A 36 -5.40 -12.00 -4.19
N ALA A 37 -5.23 -12.72 -5.30
CA ALA A 37 -6.22 -13.64 -5.84
C ALA A 37 -5.82 -15.12 -5.73
N THR A 38 -4.64 -15.41 -5.20
CA THR A 38 -4.23 -16.77 -4.88
C THR A 38 -5.30 -17.43 -4.01
N ASP A 39 -5.70 -18.65 -4.36
CA ASP A 39 -6.48 -19.55 -3.52
C ASP A 39 -5.60 -20.76 -3.18
N ILE A 40 -5.05 -20.76 -1.97
CA ILE A 40 -4.13 -21.80 -1.51
C ILE A 40 -4.77 -23.20 -1.43
N THR A 41 -6.10 -23.24 -1.40
CA THR A 41 -6.90 -24.47 -1.39
C THR A 41 -7.49 -24.81 -2.76
N GLY A 42 -7.40 -23.90 -3.72
CA GLY A 42 -8.02 -23.99 -5.03
C GLY A 42 -7.13 -24.52 -6.14
N GLU A 43 -7.60 -24.37 -7.38
CA GLU A 43 -6.92 -24.87 -8.57
C GLU A 43 -5.89 -23.88 -9.16
N ASN A 44 -5.87 -22.63 -8.70
CA ASN A 44 -4.92 -21.62 -9.20
C ASN A 44 -3.54 -21.67 -8.50
N VAL A 45 -3.29 -22.71 -7.68
CA VAL A 45 -2.00 -23.07 -7.10
C VAL A 45 -1.61 -24.49 -7.48
N SER A 46 -0.33 -24.82 -7.37
CA SER A 46 0.17 -26.16 -7.68
C SER A 46 -0.36 -27.22 -6.70
N ASP A 47 -0.52 -28.45 -7.19
CA ASP A 47 -0.92 -29.60 -6.36
C ASP A 47 0.00 -29.82 -5.16
N LEU A 48 1.29 -29.52 -5.31
CA LEU A 48 2.27 -29.60 -4.23
C LEU A 48 1.91 -28.64 -3.09
N ILE A 49 1.63 -27.37 -3.41
CA ILE A 49 1.28 -26.35 -2.42
C ILE A 49 -0.05 -26.69 -1.76
N ARG A 50 -1.06 -27.08 -2.55
CA ARG A 50 -2.38 -27.45 -2.05
C ARG A 50 -2.30 -28.66 -1.11
N SER A 51 -1.58 -29.72 -1.51
CA SER A 51 -1.37 -30.91 -0.69
C SER A 51 -0.62 -30.59 0.59
N TRP A 52 0.49 -29.85 0.51
CA TRP A 52 1.24 -29.45 1.70
C TRP A 52 0.37 -28.65 2.68
N THR A 53 -0.40 -27.69 2.18
CA THR A 53 -1.32 -26.90 3.02
C THR A 53 -2.34 -27.79 3.74
N HIS A 54 -2.96 -28.72 3.01
CA HIS A 54 -3.92 -29.67 3.58
C HIS A 54 -3.31 -30.56 4.68
N HIS A 55 -2.05 -30.97 4.56
CA HIS A 55 -1.41 -31.88 5.53
C HIS A 55 -0.84 -31.17 6.76
N HIS A 56 -0.58 -29.86 6.68
CA HIS A 56 0.15 -29.12 7.71
C HIS A 56 -0.66 -28.05 8.44
N PHE A 57 -1.86 -27.72 7.95
CA PHE A 57 -2.72 -26.70 8.55
C PHE A 57 -4.12 -27.25 8.83
N ASP A 58 -4.73 -26.74 9.89
CA ASP A 58 -6.14 -26.96 10.19
C ASP A 58 -6.96 -25.81 9.59
N ASN A 59 -7.56 -26.09 8.45
CA ASN A 59 -8.43 -25.15 7.73
C ASN A 59 -9.92 -25.49 7.92
N SER A 60 -10.29 -26.18 9.02
CA SER A 60 -11.69 -26.29 9.42
C SER A 60 -12.30 -24.90 9.62
N THR A 61 -13.58 -24.75 9.32
CA THR A 61 -14.30 -23.47 9.40
C THR A 61 -14.13 -22.80 10.75
N GLU A 62 -14.16 -23.59 11.83
CA GLU A 62 -14.03 -23.13 13.21
C GLU A 62 -12.61 -22.64 13.55
N ASN A 63 -11.59 -23.06 12.78
CA ASN A 63 -10.18 -22.70 13.02
C ASN A 63 -9.65 -21.60 12.09
N LEU A 64 -10.41 -21.16 11.10
CA LEU A 64 -9.97 -20.14 10.15
C LEU A 64 -9.54 -18.84 10.85
N GLY A 65 -8.33 -18.38 10.55
CA GLY A 65 -7.73 -17.19 11.14
C GLY A 65 -6.84 -17.45 12.37
N ASN A 66 -6.83 -18.67 12.92
CA ASN A 66 -5.89 -19.06 13.97
C ASN A 66 -4.49 -19.34 13.40
N ALA A 67 -3.50 -19.36 14.29
CA ALA A 67 -2.07 -19.47 13.94
C ALA A 67 -1.68 -20.73 13.17
N ASN A 68 -2.48 -21.80 13.26
CA ASN A 68 -2.29 -23.06 12.53
C ASN A 68 -3.27 -23.24 11.36
N SER A 69 -3.90 -22.17 10.90
CA SER A 69 -4.66 -22.12 9.64
C SER A 69 -3.85 -21.41 8.54
N SER A 70 -4.09 -21.76 7.28
CA SER A 70 -3.49 -21.11 6.12
C SER A 70 -4.50 -21.09 4.98
N VAL A 71 -5.14 -19.93 4.80
CA VAL A 71 -6.15 -19.68 3.76
C VAL A 71 -5.93 -18.33 3.12
N SER A 72 -6.44 -18.18 1.91
CA SER A 72 -6.51 -16.92 1.17
C SER A 72 -7.92 -16.76 0.61
N LEU A 73 -8.31 -15.51 0.32
CA LEU A 73 -9.69 -15.22 -0.10
C LEU A 73 -9.98 -15.64 -1.55
N GLY A 74 -8.94 -15.85 -2.37
CA GLY A 74 -9.13 -16.30 -3.75
C GLY A 74 -9.59 -15.20 -4.73
N PRO A 75 -9.78 -15.57 -6.00
CA PRO A 75 -9.96 -14.62 -7.09
C PRO A 75 -11.30 -13.89 -7.06
N GLU A 76 -12.36 -14.49 -6.52
CA GLU A 76 -13.69 -13.87 -6.45
C GLU A 76 -13.70 -12.68 -5.49
N TRP A 77 -13.13 -12.85 -4.30
CA TRP A 77 -13.00 -11.77 -3.31
C TRP A 77 -11.97 -10.73 -3.72
N ALA A 78 -10.89 -11.13 -4.39
CA ALA A 78 -9.95 -10.20 -5.00
C ALA A 78 -10.66 -9.31 -6.04
N SER A 79 -11.42 -9.92 -6.94
CA SER A 79 -12.19 -9.20 -7.97
C SER A 79 -13.27 -8.29 -7.38
N ALA A 80 -13.92 -8.71 -6.29
CA ALA A 80 -14.85 -7.84 -5.57
C ALA A 80 -14.15 -6.61 -4.98
N SER A 81 -12.91 -6.77 -4.50
CA SER A 81 -12.14 -5.71 -3.85
C SER A 81 -11.59 -4.67 -4.83
N THR A 82 -11.47 -4.97 -6.12
CA THR A 82 -11.00 -4.01 -7.13
C THR A 82 -12.05 -2.99 -7.55
N GLY A 83 -13.30 -3.11 -7.08
CA GLY A 83 -14.36 -2.14 -7.39
C GLY A 83 -14.74 -2.09 -8.88
N GLY A 84 -14.54 -3.19 -9.62
CA GLY A 84 -14.85 -3.31 -11.05
C GLY A 84 -13.68 -3.06 -12.00
N LEU A 85 -12.48 -2.80 -11.47
CA LEU A 85 -11.26 -2.75 -12.29
C LEU A 85 -10.86 -4.16 -12.74
N SER A 86 -10.29 -4.25 -13.94
CA SER A 86 -9.88 -5.52 -14.53
C SER A 86 -8.69 -6.13 -13.79
N TRP A 87 -8.81 -7.42 -13.44
CA TRP A 87 -7.78 -8.24 -12.81
C TRP A 87 -7.39 -7.77 -11.40
N PHE A 88 -6.20 -8.15 -10.93
CA PHE A 88 -5.73 -8.03 -9.55
C PHE A 88 -4.20 -8.13 -9.50
N LYS A 89 -3.60 -8.34 -8.32
CA LYS A 89 -2.13 -8.45 -8.15
C LYS A 89 -1.46 -9.32 -9.22
N ALA A 90 -0.25 -8.91 -9.61
CA ALA A 90 0.58 -9.54 -10.65
C ALA A 90 0.10 -9.36 -12.11
N TYR A 91 -1.00 -8.62 -12.32
CA TYR A 91 -1.40 -8.14 -13.63
C TYR A 91 -1.07 -6.65 -13.79
N THR A 92 -0.76 -6.23 -15.01
CA THR A 92 -0.52 -4.81 -15.35
C THR A 92 -1.80 -4.04 -15.66
N ALA A 93 -2.96 -4.68 -15.59
CA ALA A 93 -4.25 -4.03 -15.71
C ALA A 93 -4.59 -3.25 -14.44
N GLU A 94 -5.55 -2.32 -14.52
CA GLU A 94 -5.91 -1.39 -13.44
C GLU A 94 -6.15 -2.06 -12.09
N GLY A 95 -6.79 -3.23 -12.04
CA GLY A 95 -7.04 -3.92 -10.77
C GLY A 95 -5.77 -4.42 -10.07
N GLY A 96 -4.66 -4.54 -10.80
CA GLY A 96 -3.35 -4.92 -10.26
C GLY A 96 -2.45 -3.75 -9.88
N ILE A 97 -2.65 -2.56 -10.47
CA ILE A 97 -1.72 -1.41 -10.32
C ILE A 97 -2.37 -0.14 -9.75
N ARG A 98 -3.70 0.00 -9.80
CA ARG A 98 -4.42 1.13 -9.21
C ARG A 98 -4.83 0.78 -7.79
N VAL A 99 -4.24 1.47 -6.83
CA VAL A 99 -4.38 1.22 -5.39
C VAL A 99 -4.94 2.45 -4.66
N PRO A 100 -5.57 2.30 -3.49
CA PRO A 100 -5.91 3.44 -2.66
C PRO A 100 -4.64 4.18 -2.21
N LEU A 101 -4.67 5.51 -2.28
CA LEU A 101 -3.64 6.41 -1.77
C LEU A 101 -4.31 7.49 -0.94
N ILE A 102 -3.88 7.65 0.31
CA ILE A 102 -4.33 8.71 1.22
C ILE A 102 -3.10 9.50 1.65
N ILE A 103 -3.18 10.82 1.54
CA ILE A 103 -2.12 11.74 1.95
C ILE A 103 -2.70 12.69 2.99
N LYS A 104 -2.04 12.75 4.16
CA LYS A 104 -2.17 13.87 5.11
C LYS A 104 -0.87 14.67 5.01
N PRO A 105 -0.88 15.88 4.43
CA PRO A 105 0.31 16.70 4.35
C PRO A 105 0.69 17.27 5.73
N ALA A 106 1.96 17.65 5.89
CA ALA A 106 2.39 18.45 7.04
C ALA A 106 1.80 19.87 6.92
N LYS A 107 1.50 20.51 8.06
CA LYS A 107 0.81 21.82 8.12
C LYS A 107 1.47 22.90 7.25
N ASP A 108 2.80 22.91 7.15
CA ASP A 108 3.57 23.93 6.43
C ASP A 108 3.76 23.58 4.93
N VAL A 109 3.27 22.41 4.49
CA VAL A 109 3.26 22.00 3.07
C VAL A 109 1.97 22.44 2.36
N LEU A 110 0.91 22.75 3.11
CA LEU A 110 -0.42 23.06 2.56
C LEU A 110 -0.54 24.44 1.92
N GLU A 111 0.45 25.32 2.06
CA GLU A 111 0.35 26.72 1.63
C GLU A 111 0.84 26.97 0.19
N SER A 112 1.21 25.93 -0.57
CA SER A 112 1.61 26.06 -1.97
C SER A 112 0.40 26.13 -2.92
N GLU A 113 0.54 26.89 -4.00
CA GLU A 113 -0.45 27.01 -5.06
C GLU A 113 -0.74 25.62 -5.68
N GLY A 114 -2.02 25.26 -5.77
CA GLY A 114 -2.44 23.95 -6.28
C GLY A 114 -2.64 22.86 -5.22
N THR A 115 -2.40 23.16 -3.94
CA THR A 115 -2.70 22.23 -2.84
C THR A 115 -4.19 21.90 -2.77
N LEU A 116 -4.52 20.60 -2.70
CA LEU A 116 -5.88 20.14 -2.50
C LEU A 116 -6.36 20.41 -1.07
N GLU A 117 -7.60 20.90 -0.93
CA GLU A 117 -8.21 21.08 0.39
C GLU A 117 -8.32 19.74 1.13
N SER A 118 -8.14 19.77 2.46
CA SER A 118 -8.30 18.57 3.28
C SER A 118 -9.72 18.00 3.16
N GLY A 119 -9.83 16.68 3.08
CA GLY A 119 -11.12 16.00 2.90
C GLY A 119 -11.64 15.97 1.46
N THR A 120 -10.84 16.41 0.49
CA THR A 120 -11.15 16.27 -0.94
C THR A 120 -10.56 15.00 -1.54
N THR A 121 -11.00 14.68 -2.76
CA THR A 121 -10.48 13.56 -3.56
C THR A 121 -10.10 14.06 -4.94
N THR A 122 -9.07 13.46 -5.54
CA THR A 122 -8.65 13.78 -6.92
C THR A 122 -8.56 12.51 -7.77
N ASN A 123 -8.70 12.69 -9.09
CA ASN A 123 -8.44 11.66 -10.10
C ASN A 123 -7.15 11.94 -10.89
N GLU A 124 -6.31 12.88 -10.42
CA GLU A 124 -4.99 13.11 -11.00
C GLU A 124 -4.16 11.84 -11.00
N LEU A 125 -3.37 11.66 -12.06
CA LEU A 125 -2.50 10.51 -12.19
C LEU A 125 -1.30 10.67 -11.26
N ALA A 126 -1.08 9.71 -10.37
CA ALA A 126 0.10 9.61 -9.53
C ALA A 126 0.69 8.20 -9.63
N GLN A 127 2.01 8.10 -9.50
CA GLN A 127 2.76 6.84 -9.49
C GLN A 127 3.60 6.75 -8.21
N VAL A 128 3.87 5.53 -7.74
CA VAL A 128 4.66 5.32 -6.49
C VAL A 128 6.04 5.99 -6.52
N LYS A 129 6.64 6.14 -7.71
CA LYS A 129 7.93 6.83 -7.90
C LYS A 129 7.86 8.33 -7.58
N ASP A 130 6.69 8.95 -7.67
CA ASP A 130 6.47 10.38 -7.39
C ASP A 130 6.62 10.64 -5.89
N LEU A 131 6.24 9.68 -5.04
CA LEU A 131 6.39 9.78 -3.58
C LEU A 131 7.83 10.05 -3.15
N ALA A 132 8.82 9.45 -3.81
CA ALA A 132 10.23 9.69 -3.49
C ALA A 132 10.65 11.14 -3.84
N ALA A 133 10.16 11.68 -4.96
CA ALA A 133 10.39 13.08 -5.33
C ALA A 133 9.68 14.02 -4.35
N THR A 134 8.42 13.76 -4.04
CA THR A 134 7.64 14.54 -3.07
C THR A 134 8.27 14.56 -1.68
N ILE A 135 8.75 13.41 -1.17
CA ILE A 135 9.39 13.33 0.16
C ILE A 135 10.66 14.19 0.21
N LEU A 136 11.48 14.15 -0.85
CA LEU A 136 12.68 14.98 -0.95
C LEU A 136 12.34 16.47 -1.00
N ASP A 137 11.32 16.84 -1.77
CA ASP A 137 10.87 18.22 -1.90
C ASP A 137 10.30 18.77 -0.58
N VAL A 138 9.44 17.99 0.09
CA VAL A 138 8.92 18.31 1.43
C VAL A 138 10.04 18.45 2.46
N ALA A 139 11.10 17.64 2.35
CA ALA A 139 12.28 17.73 3.21
C ALA A 139 13.27 18.84 2.81
N ASN A 140 13.02 19.54 1.69
CA ASN A 140 13.94 20.50 1.08
C ASN A 140 15.35 19.91 0.83
N VAL A 141 15.39 18.69 0.29
CA VAL A 141 16.61 17.93 -0.02
C VAL A 141 16.70 17.69 -1.52
N ASN A 142 17.81 18.10 -2.13
CA ASN A 142 18.06 17.82 -3.54
C ASN A 142 18.44 16.34 -3.77
N HIS A 143 17.85 15.71 -4.79
CA HIS A 143 18.34 14.42 -5.28
C HIS A 143 19.77 14.56 -5.84
N PRO A 144 20.69 13.62 -5.60
CA PRO A 144 22.11 13.75 -5.98
C PRO A 144 22.40 13.62 -7.49
N GLY A 145 21.38 13.66 -8.35
CA GLY A 145 21.54 13.41 -9.79
C GLY A 145 21.86 11.94 -10.07
N THR A 146 22.94 11.69 -10.83
CA THR A 146 23.34 10.34 -11.29
C THR A 146 24.56 9.78 -10.56
N GLU A 147 25.08 10.46 -9.53
CA GLU A 147 26.20 9.98 -8.73
C GLU A 147 25.96 10.23 -7.24
N TYR A 148 26.22 9.23 -6.39
CA TYR A 148 26.14 9.39 -4.94
C TYR A 148 27.22 8.57 -4.24
N LYS A 149 28.08 9.22 -3.44
CA LYS A 149 29.21 8.58 -2.73
C LYS A 149 30.16 7.79 -3.66
N GLY A 150 30.50 8.37 -4.81
CA GLY A 150 31.47 7.79 -5.75
C GLY A 150 30.96 6.57 -6.53
N ARG A 151 29.65 6.35 -6.58
CA ARG A 151 29.00 5.36 -7.45
C ARG A 151 27.91 5.98 -8.30
N GLU A 152 27.73 5.45 -9.50
CA GLU A 152 26.61 5.76 -10.36
C GLU A 152 25.28 5.31 -9.70
N VAL A 153 24.25 6.14 -9.81
CA VAL A 153 22.89 5.87 -9.35
C VAL A 153 21.88 6.28 -10.41
N ALA A 154 20.71 5.63 -10.42
CA ALA A 154 19.64 6.00 -11.34
C ALA A 154 19.14 7.44 -11.05
N PRO A 155 18.80 8.21 -12.09
CA PRO A 155 18.18 9.52 -11.89
C PRO A 155 16.78 9.37 -11.29
N MET A 156 16.29 10.44 -10.66
CA MET A 156 14.89 10.52 -10.24
C MET A 156 13.98 10.37 -11.47
N SER A 157 12.99 9.50 -11.37
CA SER A 157 12.02 9.25 -12.46
C SER A 157 10.59 9.67 -12.12
N GLY A 158 10.32 9.94 -10.84
CA GLY A 158 9.07 10.53 -10.36
C GLY A 158 9.08 12.05 -10.47
N GLN A 159 7.90 12.65 -10.31
CA GLN A 159 7.69 14.09 -10.36
C GLN A 159 6.98 14.56 -9.09
N THR A 160 7.11 15.85 -8.78
CA THR A 160 6.34 16.51 -7.70
C THR A 160 5.17 17.25 -8.30
#